data_AF-A0A645B393-F1
#
_entry.id   AF-A0A645B393-F1
#
_cell.length_a   1.000
_cell.length_b   1.000
_cell.length_c   1.000
_cell.angle_alpha   90.00
_cell.angle_beta   90.00
_cell.angle_gamma   90.00
#
_symmetry.space_group_name_H-M   'P 1'
#
loop_
_entity.id
_entity.type
_entity.pdbx_description
1 polymer ?
#
loop_
_entity_poly.entity_id
_entity_poly.type
_entity_poly.pdbx_seq_one_letter_code
_entity_poly.pdbx_strand_id
1 'polypeptide(L)' 'MIGINESYCQKSIYGGKFTASVLREIDLNGINAIIPRVSCSDVHITGFNHLIVEEDDRLKNGFISW' A
#
# COMPACT_ATOMS: atom_id res chain seq x y z
N MET A 1 -20.58 -3.49 1.03
CA MET A 1 -19.92 -3.04 2.28
C MET A 1 -19.76 -4.30 3.13
N ILE A 2 -18.58 -4.57 3.67
CA ILE A 2 -18.34 -5.74 4.54
C ILE A 2 -18.63 -5.37 6.00
N GLY A 3 -19.11 -6.33 6.78
CA GLY A 3 -19.38 -6.16 8.20
C GLY A 3 -18.11 -6.06 9.06
N ILE A 4 -18.30 -5.72 10.34
CA ILE A 4 -17.23 -5.76 11.34
C ILE A 4 -16.69 -7.19 11.44
N ASN A 5 -15.36 -7.33 11.43
CA ASN A 5 -14.61 -8.58 11.41
C ASN A 5 -14.82 -9.47 10.16
N GLU A 6 -15.60 -9.03 9.17
CA GLU A 6 -15.65 -9.73 7.89
C GLU A 6 -14.38 -9.46 7.08
N SER A 7 -13.93 -10.49 6.37
CA SER A 7 -12.72 -10.45 5.55
C SER A 7 -13.08 -10.23 4.09
N TYR A 8 -12.37 -9.32 3.44
CA TYR A 8 -12.47 -9.05 2.01
C TYR A 8 -11.10 -9.19 1.37
N CYS A 9 -11.01 -10.00 0.31
CA CYS A 9 -9.80 -10.19 -0.46
C CYS A 9 -9.91 -9.42 -1.78
N GLN A 10 -9.03 -8.44 -1.98
CA GLN A 10 -8.94 -7.69 -3.23
C GLN A 10 -7.73 -8.10 -4.05
N LYS A 11 -7.94 -8.27 -5.36
CA LYS A 11 -6.89 -8.61 -6.34
C LYS A 11 -6.50 -7.37 -7.15
N SER A 12 -5.21 -7.17 -7.34
CA SER A 12 -4.66 -6.19 -8.27
C SER A 12 -4.68 -6.71 -9.71
N ILE A 13 -4.45 -5.81 -10.67
CA ILE A 13 -4.34 -6.17 -12.10
C ILE A 13 -3.22 -7.19 -12.38
N TYR A 14 -2.17 -7.19 -11.55
CA TYR A 14 -1.04 -8.12 -11.65
C TYR A 14 -1.20 -9.37 -10.76
N GLY A 15 -2.38 -9.59 -10.17
CA GLY A 15 -2.70 -10.80 -9.40
C GLY A 15 -2.29 -10.78 -7.93
N GLY A 16 -1.49 -9.81 -7.49
CA GLY A 16 -1.18 -9.58 -6.06
C GLY A 16 -2.46 -9.30 -5.26
N LYS A 17 -2.48 -9.72 -3.99
CA LYS A 17 -3.69 -9.72 -3.15
C LYS A 17 -3.48 -8.99 -1.83
N PHE A 18 -4.49 -8.21 -1.43
CA PHE A 18 -4.59 -7.68 -0.08
C PHE A 18 -5.87 -8.20 0.58
N THR A 19 -5.75 -8.57 1.86
CA THR A 19 -6.89 -8.93 2.71
C THR A 19 -7.19 -7.79 3.65
N ALA A 20 -8.41 -7.29 3.61
CA ALA A 20 -8.91 -6.22 4.46
C ALA A 20 -10.02 -6.72 5.40
N SER A 21 -10.11 -6.14 6.59
CA SER A 21 -11.25 -6.30 7.49
C SER A 21 -11.58 -4.99 8.21
N VAL A 22 -12.83 -4.82 8.59
CA VAL A 22 -13.26 -3.69 9.44
C VAL A 22 -13.06 -4.08 10.90
N LEU A 23 -12.21 -3.38 11.64
CA LEU A 23 -11.96 -3.69 13.05
C LEU A 23 -13.05 -3.11 13.96
N ARG A 24 -13.45 -1.86 13.70
CA ARG A 24 -14.50 -1.15 14.43
C ARG A 24 -14.96 0.08 13.65
N GLU A 25 -16.12 0.59 14.01
CA GLU A 25 -16.60 1.90 13.63
C GLU A 25 -16.06 2.99 14.58
N ILE A 26 -16.01 4.22 14.11
CA ILE A 26 -15.62 5.39 14.89
C ILE A 26 -16.37 6.62 14.38
N ASP A 27 -16.68 7.55 15.30
CA ASP A 27 -17.11 8.89 14.93
C ASP A 27 -15.89 9.77 14.66
N LEU A 28 -15.82 10.36 13.46
CA LEU A 28 -14.83 11.35 13.09
C LEU A 28 -15.51 12.71 12.97
N ASN A 29 -15.68 13.40 14.09
CA ASN A 29 -16.35 14.71 14.17
C ASN A 29 -17.75 14.69 13.53
N GLY A 30 -18.59 13.71 13.88
CA GLY A 30 -19.94 13.54 13.33
C GLY A 30 -19.99 12.74 12.03
N ILE A 31 -18.87 12.25 11.51
CA ILE A 31 -18.81 11.39 10.33
C ILE A 31 -18.61 9.95 10.77
N ASN A 32 -19.57 9.07 10.46
CA ASN A 32 -19.40 7.63 10.65
C ASN A 32 -18.27 7.11 9.77
N ALA A 33 -17.21 6.64 10.42
CA ALA A 33 -16.02 6.10 9.79
C ALA A 33 -15.69 4.71 10.35
N ILE A 34 -14.67 4.07 9.77
CA ILE A 34 -14.18 2.77 10.20
C ILE A 34 -12.67 2.80 10.43
N ILE A 35 -12.20 1.91 11.30
CA ILE A 35 -10.79 1.55 11.41
C ILE A 35 -10.56 0.25 10.62
N PRO A 36 -9.98 0.31 9.42
CA PRO A 36 -9.68 -0.89 8.65
C PRO A 36 -8.35 -1.52 9.09
N ARG A 37 -8.25 -2.83 8.96
CA ARG A 37 -6.99 -3.56 8.93
C ARG A 37 -6.76 -4.02 7.50
N VAL A 38 -5.60 -3.72 6.93
CA VAL A 38 -5.17 -4.23 5.63
C VAL A 38 -3.90 -5.04 5.83
N SER A 39 -3.83 -6.21 5.20
CA SER A 39 -2.72 -7.14 5.35
C SER A 39 -2.39 -7.82 4.03
N CYS A 40 -1.12 -8.16 3.86
CA CYS A 40 -0.60 -8.96 2.78
C CYS A 40 0.56 -9.78 3.33
N SER A 41 0.63 -11.06 2.95
CA SER A 41 1.76 -11.95 3.28
C SER A 41 2.79 -12.01 2.16
N ASP A 42 2.44 -11.54 0.97
CA ASP A 42 3.23 -11.61 -0.25
C ASP A 42 4.15 -10.39 -0.36
N VAL A 43 5.09 -10.30 0.59
CA VAL A 43 6.09 -9.23 0.66
C VAL A 43 7.46 -9.88 0.75
N HIS A 44 8.34 -9.53 -0.18
CA HIS A 44 9.65 -10.16 -0.33
C HIS A 44 10.75 -9.11 -0.38
N ILE A 45 11.89 -9.40 0.28
CA ILE A 45 13.11 -8.62 0.07
C ILE A 45 13.65 -9.00 -1.31
N THR A 46 13.71 -8.05 -2.23
CA THR A 46 14.14 -8.28 -3.62
C THR A 46 15.58 -7.86 -3.89
N GLY A 47 16.19 -7.10 -2.98
CA GLY A 47 17.58 -6.67 -3.11
C GLY A 47 18.00 -5.69 -2.03
N PHE A 48 19.31 -5.47 -1.95
CA PHE A 48 19.94 -4.45 -1.13
C PHE A 48 20.72 -3.54 -2.07
N ASN A 49 20.37 -2.25 -2.10
CA ASN A 49 20.93 -1.32 -3.07
C ASN A 49 21.86 -0.32 -2.40
N HIS A 50 22.97 -0.02 -3.05
CA HIS A 50 23.80 1.15 -2.78
C HIS A 50 23.55 2.15 -3.91
N LEU A 51 22.61 3.08 -3.69
CA LEU A 51 22.30 4.13 -4.66
C LEU A 51 23.32 5.27 -4.49
N ILE A 52 23.99 5.64 -5.58
CA ILE A 52 25.02 6.68 -5.61
C ILE A 52 24.59 7.76 -6.59
N VAL A 53 24.76 9.03 -6.20
CA VAL A 53 24.40 10.20 -7.00
C VAL A 53 25.60 11.15 -7.05
N GLU A 54 26.16 11.33 -8.24
CA GLU A 54 27.34 12.18 -8.45
C GLU A 54 26.97 13.65 -8.71
N GLU A 55 27.86 14.57 -8.31
CA GLU A 55 27.61 16.01 -8.46
C GLU A 55 27.50 16.44 -9.92
N ASP A 56 28.21 15.79 -10.85
CA ASP A 56 28.18 16.18 -12.26
C ASP A 56 27.20 15.33 -13.12
N ASP A 57 26.45 14.42 -12.50
CA ASP A 57 25.47 13.60 -13.23
C ASP A 57 24.28 14.47 -13.70
N ARG A 58 24.10 14.53 -15.02
CA ARG A 58 23.02 15.28 -15.70
C ARG A 58 21.63 14.73 -15.41
N LEU A 59 21.53 13.48 -14.95
CA LEU A 59 20.29 12.76 -14.65
C LEU A 59 20.20 12.34 -13.18
N LYS A 60 20.96 12.98 -12.30
CA LYS A 60 20.97 12.74 -10.84
C LYS A 60 19.59 12.68 -10.17
N ASN A 61 18.61 13.37 -10.75
CA ASN A 61 17.22 13.45 -10.24
C ASN A 61 16.24 12.54 -11.03
N GLY A 62 16.77 11.67 -11.89
CA GLY A 62 15.98 10.90 -12.84
C GLY A 62 15.42 11.75 -13.99
N PHE A 63 14.72 11.08 -14.90
CA PHE A 63 13.93 11.69 -15.97
C PHE A 63 12.74 10.79 -16.27
N ILE A 64 11.76 11.32 -17.01
CA ILE A 64 10.58 10.58 -17.47
C ILE A 64 10.62 10.58 -19.00
N SER A 65 10.35 9.43 -19.63
CA SER A 65 10.15 9.29 -21.08
C SER A 65 8.85 8.57 -21.38
N TRP A 66 8.30 8.81 -22.57
CA TRP A 66 7.03 8.27 -23.06
C TRP A 66 7.27 7.25 -24.18
#